data_AF-A0A6B3IHV0-F1
#
_entry.id   AF-A0A6B3IHV0-F1
#
_cell.length_a   1.000
_cell.length_b   1.000
_cell.length_c   1.000
_cell.angle_alpha   90.00
_cell.angle_beta   90.00
_cell.angle_gamma   90.00
#
_symmetry.space_group_name_H-M   'P 1'
#
loop_
_entity.id
_entity.type
_entity.pdbx_description
1 polymer ?
#
loop_
_entity_poly.entity_id
_entity_poly.type
_entity_poly.pdbx_seq_one_letter_code
_entity_poly.pdbx_strand_id
1 'polypeptide(L)' 'IKQTVSWNELHIGDVSKLPLDSKGEIKFPAITQEGQAVFRWAVYEMAKVAQQALDAAGISSEDLDVFIPHQANMR' A
#
# COMPACT_ATOMS: atom_id res chain seq x y z
N ILE A 1 0.09 -5.20 6.01
CA ILE A 1 -1.26 -4.63 5.80
C ILE A 1 -2.26 -5.70 6.16
N LYS A 2 -3.25 -5.43 7.01
CA LYS A 2 -4.28 -6.39 7.39
C LYS A 2 -5.64 -5.84 6.99
N GLN A 3 -6.51 -6.71 6.48
CA GLN A 3 -7.89 -6.38 6.14
C GLN A 3 -8.81 -7.06 7.16
N THR A 4 -9.88 -6.38 7.54
CA THR A 4 -10.92 -6.96 8.41
C THR A 4 -11.85 -7.90 7.65
N VAL A 5 -12.06 -7.65 6.36
CA VAL A 5 -12.73 -8.56 5.41
C VAL A 5 -12.00 -8.45 4.08
N SER A 6 -11.90 -9.55 3.33
CA SER A 6 -11.29 -9.50 2.00
C SER A 6 -12.20 -8.77 1.00
N TRP A 7 -11.62 -8.16 -0.04
CA TRP A 7 -12.42 -7.55 -1.12
C TRP A 7 -13.38 -8.56 -1.75
N ASN A 8 -12.93 -9.81 -1.92
CA ASN A 8 -13.71 -10.89 -2.50
C ASN A 8 -14.99 -11.19 -1.73
N GLU A 9 -14.96 -11.06 -0.41
CA GLU A 9 -16.15 -11.29 0.43
C GLU A 9 -17.06 -10.06 0.44
N LEU A 10 -16.48 -8.86 0.42
CA LEU A 10 -17.25 -7.62 0.40
C LEU A 10 -18.01 -7.40 -0.92
N HIS A 11 -17.37 -7.61 -2.07
CA HIS A 11 -17.95 -7.26 -3.38
C HIS A 11 -19.09 -8.19 -3.80
N ILE A 12 -19.12 -9.42 -3.26
CA ILE A 12 -20.18 -10.41 -3.49
C ILE A 12 -21.44 -10.07 -2.66
N GLY A 13 -21.33 -9.16 -1.69
CA GLY A 13 -22.46 -8.69 -0.89
C GLY A 13 -22.90 -9.65 0.22
N ASP A 14 -22.03 -10.59 0.62
CA ASP A 14 -22.29 -11.47 1.76
C ASP A 14 -22.12 -10.72 3.09
N VAL A 15 -23.22 -10.13 3.55
CA VAL A 15 -23.26 -9.35 4.79
C VAL A 15 -23.01 -10.18 6.05
N SER A 16 -23.12 -11.51 5.97
CA SER A 16 -22.92 -12.40 7.12
C SER A 16 -21.46 -12.45 7.60
N LYS A 17 -20.52 -12.06 6.73
CA LYS A 17 -19.08 -12.07 6.99
C LYS A 17 -18.53 -10.71 7.42
N LEU A 18 -19.38 -9.69 7.54
CA LEU A 18 -18.93 -8.36 7.91
C LEU A 18 -18.54 -8.31 9.40
N PRO A 19 -17.51 -7.53 9.75
CA PRO A 19 -17.09 -7.40 11.13
C PRO A 19 -18.19 -6.73 11.94
N LEU A 20 -18.41 -7.20 13.18
CA LEU A 20 -19.31 -6.56 14.13
C LEU A 20 -18.52 -5.69 15.11
N ASP A 21 -19.13 -4.61 15.60
CA ASP A 21 -18.57 -3.81 16.68
C ASP A 21 -18.88 -4.40 18.07
N SER A 22 -18.50 -3.70 19.13
CA SER A 22 -18.72 -4.15 20.51
C SER A 22 -20.19 -4.21 20.94
N LYS A 23 -21.11 -3.62 20.15
CA LYS A 23 -22.56 -3.65 20.37
C LYS A 23 -23.26 -4.67 19.47
N GLY A 24 -22.53 -5.36 18.59
CA GLY A 24 -23.07 -6.31 17.63
C GLY A 24 -23.60 -5.66 16.35
N GLU A 25 -23.29 -4.39 16.11
CA GLU A 25 -23.68 -3.69 14.88
C GLU A 25 -22.66 -3.92 13.76
N ILE A 26 -23.11 -3.93 12.51
CA ILE A 26 -22.23 -4.10 11.34
C ILE A 26 -21.26 -2.92 11.29
N LYS A 27 -19.97 -3.24 11.34
CA LYS A 27 -18.88 -2.29 11.18
C LYS A 27 -18.41 -2.30 9.73
N PHE A 28 -18.20 -1.11 9.17
CA PHE A 28 -17.63 -1.00 7.84
C PHE A 28 -16.21 -1.60 7.81
N PRO A 29 -15.85 -2.39 6.79
CA PRO A 29 -14.52 -2.96 6.69
C PRO A 29 -13.42 -1.90 6.68
N ALA A 30 -12.36 -2.18 7.42
CA ALA A 30 -11.17 -1.34 7.49
C ALA A 30 -9.92 -2.12 7.07
N ILE A 31 -8.93 -1.35 6.58
CA ILE A 31 -7.56 -1.77 6.38
C ILE A 31 -6.71 -1.17 7.50
N THR A 32 -5.84 -1.98 8.09
CA THR A 32 -4.85 -1.53 9.08
C THR A 32 -3.43 -1.76 8.58
N GLN A 33 -2.54 -0.84 8.93
CA GLN A 33 -1.14 -0.88 8.49
C GLN A 33 -0.22 -0.46 9.63
N GLU A 34 0.93 -1.13 9.74
CA GLU A 34 2.02 -0.72 10.61
C GLU A 34 2.84 0.37 9.92
N GLY A 35 2.33 1.60 9.93
CA GLY A 35 2.85 2.69 9.09
C GLY A 35 4.34 2.95 9.23
N GLN A 36 4.90 2.86 10.45
CA GLN A 36 6.34 3.03 10.68
C GLN A 36 7.19 1.94 10.03
N ALA A 37 6.73 0.69 10.08
CA ALA A 37 7.43 -0.42 9.44
C ALA A 37 7.36 -0.29 7.91
N VAL A 38 6.17 0.03 7.38
CA VAL A 38 5.95 0.25 5.94
C VAL A 38 6.81 1.40 5.42
N PHE A 39 6.87 2.52 6.14
CA PHE A 39 7.68 3.68 5.75
C PHE A 39 9.17 3.33 5.68
N ARG A 40 9.72 2.71 6.72
CA ARG A 40 11.15 2.33 6.74
C ARG A 40 11.49 1.36 5.61
N TRP A 41 10.63 0.37 5.37
CA TRP A 41 10.79 -0.55 4.26
C TRP A 41 10.76 0.18 2.91
N ALA A 42 9.77 1.05 2.70
CA ALA A 42 9.61 1.78 1.44
C ALA A 42 10.82 2.66 1.11
N VAL A 43 11.31 3.46 2.06
CA VAL A 43 12.47 4.33 1.85
C VAL A 43 13.73 3.51 1.55
N TYR A 44 13.92 2.37 2.22
CA TYR A 44 15.09 1.53 2.03
C TYR A 44 15.08 0.76 0.69
N GLU A 45 13.92 0.25 0.27
CA GLU A 45 13.80 -0.52 -0.97
C GLU A 45 13.72 0.37 -2.22
N MET A 46 13.15 1.57 -2.12
CA MET A 46 12.92 2.44 -3.28
C MET A 46 14.21 2.74 -4.05
N ALA A 47 15.33 3.00 -3.36
CA ALA A 47 16.61 3.28 -4.01
C ALA A 47 17.11 2.09 -4.83
N LYS A 48 16.91 0.87 -4.34
CA LYS A 48 17.35 -0.36 -5.03
C LYS A 48 16.52 -0.61 -6.28
N VAL A 49 15.20 -0.47 -6.16
CA VAL A 49 14.28 -0.66 -7.28
C VAL A 49 14.48 0.43 -8.35
N ALA A 50 14.73 1.67 -7.93
CA ALA A 50 15.06 2.76 -8.84
C ALA A 50 16.35 2.45 -9.63
N GLN A 51 17.39 1.95 -8.96
CA GLN A 51 18.63 1.54 -9.64
C GLN A 51 18.38 0.40 -10.63
N GLN A 52 17.61 -0.62 -10.25
CA GLN A 52 17.24 -1.72 -11.16
C GLN A 52 16.49 -1.22 -12.39
N ALA A 53 15.62 -0.21 -12.24
CA ALA A 53 14.92 0.40 -13.36
C ALA A 53 15.87 1.18 -14.29
N LEU A 54 16.83 1.92 -13.73
CA LEU A 54 17.87 2.62 -14.49
C LEU A 54 18.76 1.65 -15.27
N ASP A 55 19.23 0.58 -14.61
CA ASP A 55 20.05 -0.46 -15.21
C ASP A 55 19.31 -1.14 -16.38
N ALA A 56 18.04 -1.45 -16.19
CA ALA A 56 17.19 -2.04 -17.24
C ALA A 56 16.94 -1.08 -18.41
N ALA A 57 16.90 0.23 -18.14
CA ALA A 57 16.76 1.26 -19.17
C ALA A 57 18.09 1.62 -19.86
N GLY A 58 19.23 1.23 -19.28
CA GLY A 58 20.56 1.52 -19.81
C GLY A 58 20.97 2.99 -19.70
N ILE A 59 20.39 3.71 -18.74
CA ILE A 59 20.70 5.14 -18.46
C ILE A 59 21.20 5.29 -17.03
N SER A 60 21.93 6.37 -16.76
CA SER A 60 22.36 6.70 -15.39
C SER A 60 21.39 7.69 -14.73
N SER A 61 21.54 7.94 -13.43
CA SER A 61 20.69 8.92 -12.73
C SER A 61 20.93 10.35 -13.20
N GLU A 62 22.09 10.64 -13.78
CA GLU A 62 22.43 11.94 -14.36
C GLU A 62 21.68 12.23 -15.65
N ASP A 63 21.18 11.19 -16.33
CA ASP A 63 20.36 11.32 -17.55
C ASP A 63 18.88 11.63 -17.23
N LEU A 64 18.49 11.67 -15.95
CA LEU A 64 17.12 11.92 -15.54
C LEU A 64 16.80 13.42 -15.43
N ASP A 65 15.89 13.90 -16.27
CA ASP A 65 15.35 15.26 -16.17
C ASP A 65 14.35 15.43 -15.01
N VAL A 66 13.51 14.41 -14.79
CA VAL A 66 12.39 14.47 -13.84
C VAL A 66 12.21 13.12 -13.14
N PHE A 67 11.97 13.18 -11.83
CA PHE A 67 11.53 12.04 -11.03
C PHE A 67 10.07 12.21 -10.60
N ILE A 68 9.20 11.28 -11.00
CA ILE A 68 7.75 11.31 -10.72
C ILE A 68 7.37 10.13 -9.80
N PRO A 69 7.54 10.26 -8.47
CA PRO A 69 7.19 9.19 -7.55
C PRO A 69 5.67 9.11 -7.30
N HIS A 70 5.18 7.92 -6.96
CA HIS A 70 3.86 7.80 -6.36
C HIS A 70 3.83 8.52 -5.01
N GLN A 71 2.87 9.44 -4.84
CA GLN A 71 2.65 10.16 -3.59
C GLN A 71 1.59 9.44 -2.74
N ALA A 72 2.04 8.54 -1.87
CA ALA A 72 1.16 7.80 -0.96
C ALA A 72 0.64 8.65 0.21
N ASN A 73 1.34 9.73 0.57
CA ASN A 73 0.98 10.61 1.68
C ASN A 73 1.56 12.02 1.47
N MET A 74 0.91 13.04 2.04
CA MET A 74 1.34 14.45 1.98
C MET A 74 2.23 14.88 3.16
N ARG A 75 2.55 13.96 4.07
CA ARG A 75 3.47 14.22 5.19
C ARG A 75 4.91 14.23 4.75
#